data_AF-A0A415UG58-F1
#
_entry.id   AF-A0A415UG58-F1
#
_cell.length_a   1.000
_cell.length_b   1.000
_cell.length_c   1.000
_cell.angle_alpha   90.00
_cell.angle_beta   90.00
_cell.angle_gamma   90.00
#
_symmetry.space_group_name_H-M   'P 1'
#
loop_
_entity.id
_entity.type
_entity.pdbx_description
1 polymer ?
#
loop_
_entity_poly.entity_id
_entity_poly.type
_entity_poly.pdbx_seq_one_letter_code
_entity_poly.pdbx_strand_id
1 'polypeptide(L)'
;MIKKTMIRIVIILILAGCAGAGIRSYYLYKQQYTGKEWLSHQNSYFKQLETFSDTVDTVISLYLNNNISEKDLQNHIGDLQEELLLMHTAYKEEKEKHPVRLGTDTYETKSGTEAVSGLYEVYEKMLDDLSSLSGDKDKFTYTKLIYNNEIADKIAAYKAALICTSEEKETNNNGN
;
A
#
# COMPACT_ATOMS: atom_id res chain seq x y z
N MET A 1 0.26 62.21 -0.15
CA MET A 1 1.05 61.27 -0.99
C MET A 1 1.27 59.90 -0.32
N ILE A 2 1.71 59.85 0.95
CA ILE A 2 2.09 58.62 1.68
C ILE A 2 0.97 57.55 1.74
N LYS A 3 -0.30 57.94 1.91
CA LYS A 3 -1.44 56.99 1.97
C LYS A 3 -1.65 56.18 0.67
N LYS A 4 -1.47 56.79 -0.51
CA LYS A 4 -1.61 56.08 -1.82
C LYS A 4 -0.47 55.08 -2.03
N THR A 5 0.74 55.41 -1.58
CA THR A 5 1.91 54.51 -1.68
C THR A 5 1.78 53.32 -0.72
N MET A 6 1.30 53.54 0.52
CA MET A 6 1.00 52.43 1.44
C MET A 6 -0.11 51.50 0.90
N ILE A 7 -1.19 52.05 0.35
CA ILE A 7 -2.26 51.22 -0.24
C ILE A 7 -1.74 50.36 -1.39
N ARG A 8 -0.84 50.89 -2.24
CA ARG A 8 -0.21 50.11 -3.31
C ARG A 8 0.68 48.98 -2.79
N ILE A 9 1.45 49.22 -1.72
CA ILE A 9 2.30 48.18 -1.10
C ILE A 9 1.44 47.06 -0.49
N VAL A 10 0.35 47.41 0.19
CA VAL A 10 -0.58 46.42 0.76
C VAL A 10 -1.23 45.56 -0.34
N ILE A 11 -1.64 46.16 -1.45
CA ILE A 11 -2.20 45.42 -2.61
C ILE A 11 -1.16 44.47 -3.22
N ILE A 12 0.09 44.90 -3.36
CA ILE A 12 1.19 44.06 -3.88
C ILE A 12 1.44 42.86 -2.94
N LEU A 13 1.43 43.07 -1.62
CA LEU A 13 1.61 41.99 -0.64
C LEU A 13 0.45 40.98 -0.66
N ILE A 14 -0.79 41.44 -0.83
CA ILE A 14 -1.96 40.57 -0.97
C ILE A 14 -1.86 39.74 -2.26
N LEU A 15 -1.53 40.37 -3.39
CA LEU A 15 -1.35 39.67 -4.66
C LEU A 15 -0.20 38.66 -4.62
N ALA A 16 0.92 38.98 -3.98
CA ALA A 16 2.03 38.06 -3.76
C ALA A 16 1.63 36.87 -2.87
N GLY A 17 0.83 37.11 -1.83
CA GLY A 17 0.26 36.06 -0.98
C GLY A 17 -0.69 35.12 -1.73
N CYS A 18 -1.58 35.67 -2.57
CA CYS A 18 -2.48 34.89 -3.41
C CYS A 18 -1.73 34.07 -4.47
N ALA A 19 -0.71 34.66 -5.11
CA ALA A 19 0.14 33.96 -6.08
C ALA A 19 0.93 32.82 -5.41
N GLY A 20 1.51 33.06 -4.23
CA GLY A 20 2.20 32.04 -3.45
C GLY A 20 1.28 30.89 -3.02
N ALA A 21 0.06 31.20 -2.58
CA ALA A 21 -0.96 30.21 -2.27
C ALA A 21 -1.33 29.37 -3.51
N GLY A 22 -1.59 30.02 -4.65
CA GLY A 22 -1.92 29.34 -5.90
C GLY A 22 -0.81 28.42 -6.42
N ILE A 23 0.45 28.85 -6.35
CA ILE A 23 1.61 28.03 -6.73
C ILE A 23 1.73 26.81 -5.82
N ARG A 24 1.56 26.98 -4.50
CA ARG A 24 1.58 25.87 -3.53
C ARG A 24 0.44 24.89 -3.78
N SER A 25 -0.79 25.38 -4.00
CA SER A 25 -1.95 24.56 -4.33
C SER A 25 -1.74 23.76 -5.61
N TYR A 26 -1.18 24.38 -6.66
CA TYR A 26 -0.86 23.71 -7.91
C TYR A 26 0.22 22.64 -7.74
N TYR A 27 1.26 22.91 -6.95
CA TYR A 27 2.30 21.94 -6.65
C TYR A 27 1.76 20.71 -5.90
N LEU A 28 0.92 20.93 -4.88
CA LEU A 28 0.24 19.86 -4.15
C LEU A 28 -0.69 19.04 -5.05
N TYR A 29 -1.43 19.69 -5.95
CA TYR A 29 -2.31 19.02 -6.92
C TYR A 29 -1.54 18.14 -7.93
N LYS A 30 -0.33 18.55 -8.30
CA LYS A 30 0.55 17.81 -9.21
C LYS A 30 1.18 16.57 -8.57
N GLN A 31 1.31 16.55 -7.24
CA GLN A 31 1.84 15.40 -6.50
C GLN A 31 0.81 14.29 -6.28
N GLN A 32 -0.47 14.55 -6.52
CA GLN A 32 -1.55 13.57 -6.34
C GLN A 32 -1.64 12.59 -7.51
N TYR A 33 -1.87 11.31 -7.20
CA TYR A 33 -2.28 10.32 -8.18
C TYR A 33 -3.81 10.32 -8.34
N THR A 34 -4.30 10.00 -9.53
CA THR A 34 -5.68 9.52 -9.68
C THR A 34 -5.83 8.11 -9.09
N GLY A 35 -7.04 7.67 -8.77
CA GLY A 35 -7.29 6.32 -8.26
C GLY A 35 -6.70 5.21 -9.14
N LYS A 36 -6.81 5.35 -10.48
CA LYS A 36 -6.22 4.41 -11.45
C LYS A 36 -4.69 4.45 -11.46
N GLU A 37 -4.10 5.64 -11.42
CA GLU A 37 -2.64 5.79 -11.37
C GLU A 37 -2.08 5.18 -10.08
N TRP A 38 -2.73 5.43 -8.94
CA TRP A 38 -2.34 4.84 -7.66
C TRP A 38 -2.46 3.32 -7.67
N LEU A 39 -3.59 2.77 -8.14
CA LEU A 39 -3.76 1.32 -8.28
C LEU A 39 -2.63 0.68 -9.10
N SER A 40 -2.25 1.31 -10.22
CA SER A 40 -1.15 0.83 -11.06
C SER A 40 0.22 1.01 -10.40
N HIS A 41 0.44 2.09 -9.66
CA HIS A 41 1.70 2.39 -8.97
C HIS A 41 2.00 1.38 -7.86
N GLN A 42 0.95 0.88 -7.20
CA GLN A 42 1.08 -0.13 -6.14
C GLN A 42 1.65 -1.49 -6.63
N ASN A 43 1.72 -1.74 -7.94
CA ASN A 43 2.16 -3.02 -8.48
C ASN A 43 3.60 -3.39 -8.05
N SER A 44 4.47 -2.40 -7.87
CA SER A 44 5.83 -2.66 -7.37
C SER A 44 5.83 -3.15 -5.92
N TYR A 45 4.96 -2.59 -5.07
CA TYR A 45 4.80 -2.99 -3.67
C TYR A 45 4.10 -4.35 -3.57
N PHE A 46 3.09 -4.58 -4.41
CA PHE A 46 2.42 -5.86 -4.52
C PHE A 46 3.39 -6.99 -4.90
N LYS A 47 4.28 -6.78 -5.88
CA LYS A 47 5.31 -7.76 -6.25
C LYS A 47 6.34 -8.02 -5.14
N GLN A 48 6.65 -7.01 -4.33
CA GLN A 48 7.48 -7.21 -3.15
C GLN A 48 6.75 -8.09 -2.12
N LEU A 49 5.45 -7.88 -1.92
CA LEU A 49 4.61 -8.75 -1.08
C LEU A 49 4.51 -10.18 -1.61
N GLU A 50 4.45 -10.37 -2.94
CA GLU A 50 4.51 -11.72 -3.54
C GLU A 50 5.83 -12.41 -3.20
N THR A 51 6.97 -11.72 -3.39
CA THR A 51 8.30 -12.24 -3.02
C THR A 51 8.39 -12.54 -1.52
N PHE A 52 7.88 -11.64 -0.69
CA PHE A 52 7.83 -11.82 0.76
C PHE A 52 7.01 -13.06 1.14
N SER A 53 5.87 -13.28 0.48
CA SER A 53 5.04 -14.47 0.69
C SER A 53 5.81 -15.76 0.43
N ASP A 54 6.60 -15.81 -0.65
CA ASP A 54 7.42 -16.98 -0.98
C ASP A 54 8.47 -17.26 0.10
N THR A 55 9.09 -16.22 0.65
CA THR A 55 10.04 -16.33 1.77
C THR A 55 9.35 -16.86 3.03
N VAL A 56 8.18 -16.31 3.38
CA VAL A 56 7.37 -16.76 4.51
C VAL A 56 7.01 -18.25 4.37
N ASP A 57 6.51 -18.65 3.20
CA ASP A 57 6.11 -20.03 2.95
C ASP A 57 7.31 -20.98 2.99
N THR A 58 8.49 -20.53 2.54
CA THR A 58 9.74 -21.29 2.65
C THR A 58 10.11 -21.54 4.11
N VAL A 59 10.16 -20.49 4.93
CA VAL A 59 10.50 -20.58 6.37
C VAL A 59 9.52 -21.50 7.10
N ILE A 60 8.22 -21.29 6.88
CA ILE A 60 7.18 -22.10 7.52
C ILE A 60 7.28 -23.56 7.10
N SER A 61 7.51 -23.84 5.80
CA SER A 61 7.66 -25.20 5.31
C SER A 61 8.87 -25.90 5.91
N LEU A 62 10.00 -25.19 6.08
CA LEU A 62 11.18 -25.73 6.76
C LEU A 62 10.85 -26.12 8.21
N TYR A 63 10.11 -25.28 8.94
CA TYR A 63 9.73 -25.57 10.32
C TYR A 63 8.77 -26.76 10.43
N LEU A 64 7.72 -26.79 9.59
CA LEU A 64 6.74 -27.87 9.59
C LEU A 64 7.39 -29.22 9.29
N ASN A 65 8.35 -29.24 8.36
CA ASN A 65 9.12 -30.43 7.98
C ASN A 65 10.23 -30.81 8.98
N ASN A 66 10.37 -30.10 10.10
CA ASN A 66 11.44 -30.31 11.10
C ASN A 66 12.87 -30.06 10.56
N ASN A 67 13.01 -29.26 9.49
CA ASN A 67 14.31 -28.89 8.94
C ASN A 67 14.97 -27.74 9.70
N ILE A 68 14.19 -26.94 10.44
CA ILE A 68 14.67 -25.91 11.36
C ILE A 68 14.03 -26.10 12.74
N SER A 69 14.72 -25.65 13.79
CA SER A 69 14.20 -25.72 15.15
C SER A 69 13.13 -24.64 15.40
N GLU A 70 12.38 -24.77 16.49
CA GLU A 70 11.46 -23.73 16.95
C GLU A 70 12.18 -22.39 17.19
N LYS A 71 13.39 -22.45 17.78
CA LYS A 71 14.20 -21.26 18.02
C LYS A 71 14.60 -20.58 16.71
N ASP A 72 14.98 -21.36 15.72
CA ASP A 72 15.36 -20.83 14.39
C ASP A 72 14.13 -20.22 13.70
N LEU A 73 12.97 -20.87 13.80
CA LEU A 73 11.70 -20.31 13.33
C LEU A 73 11.43 -18.95 13.98
N GLN A 74 11.53 -18.83 15.31
CA GLN A 74 11.28 -17.56 16.01
C GLN A 74 12.22 -16.46 15.55
N ASN A 75 13.50 -16.77 15.34
CA ASN A 75 14.45 -15.80 14.77
C ASN A 75 14.04 -15.37 13.37
N HIS A 76 13.71 -16.32 12.49
CA HIS A 76 13.25 -16.00 11.14
C HIS A 76 11.94 -15.22 11.11
N ILE A 77 10.98 -15.51 12.01
CA ILE A 77 9.76 -14.70 12.14
C ILE A 77 10.12 -13.27 12.55
N GLY A 78 11.07 -13.08 13.46
CA GLY A 78 11.57 -11.76 13.84
C GLY A 78 12.16 -10.99 12.65
N ASP A 79 13.02 -11.65 11.85
CA ASP A 79 13.59 -11.05 10.64
C ASP A 79 12.49 -10.67 9.63
N LEU A 80 11.50 -11.55 9.43
CA LEU A 80 10.35 -11.32 8.54
C LEU A 80 9.46 -10.16 9.03
N GLN A 81 9.26 -10.02 10.34
CA GLN A 81 8.52 -8.89 10.91
C GLN A 81 9.25 -7.56 10.66
N GLU A 82 10.58 -7.53 10.80
CA GLU A 82 11.38 -6.34 10.50
C GLU A 82 11.34 -5.99 9.00
N GLU A 83 11.50 -6.97 8.12
CA GLU A 83 11.39 -6.78 6.67
C GLU A 83 10.02 -6.22 6.28
N LEU A 84 8.94 -6.81 6.80
CA LEU A 84 7.57 -6.37 6.54
C LEU A 84 7.32 -4.94 7.04
N LEU A 85 7.85 -4.59 8.22
CA LEU A 85 7.74 -3.25 8.78
C LEU A 85 8.40 -2.21 7.87
N LEU A 86 9.60 -2.51 7.35
CA LEU A 86 10.31 -1.63 6.41
C LEU A 86 9.51 -1.46 5.12
N MET A 87 9.00 -2.55 4.55
CA MET A 87 8.17 -2.52 3.35
C MET A 87 6.88 -1.70 3.56
N HIS A 88 6.19 -1.91 4.67
CA HIS A 88 4.95 -1.21 4.99
C HIS A 88 5.19 0.27 5.25
N THR A 89 6.31 0.62 5.91
CA THR A 89 6.69 2.02 6.13
C THR A 89 6.96 2.73 4.80
N ALA A 90 7.75 2.12 3.91
CA ALA A 90 8.01 2.68 2.59
C ALA A 90 6.71 2.85 1.76
N TYR A 91 5.78 1.90 1.87
CA TYR A 91 4.46 2.00 1.24
C TYR A 91 3.63 3.17 1.79
N LYS A 92 3.58 3.31 3.12
CA LYS A 92 2.85 4.40 3.80
C LYS A 92 3.42 5.77 3.44
N GLU A 93 4.74 5.92 3.50
CA GLU A 93 5.42 7.18 3.14
C GLU A 93 5.13 7.59 1.70
N GLU A 94 5.15 6.64 0.76
CA GLU A 94 4.82 6.92 -0.64
C GLU A 94 3.35 7.35 -0.81
N LYS A 95 2.42 6.67 -0.11
CA LYS A 95 0.99 7.01 -0.12
C LYS A 95 0.72 8.40 0.47
N GLU A 96 1.43 8.78 1.53
CA GLU A 96 1.32 10.11 2.16
C GLU A 96 1.88 11.22 1.28
N LYS A 97 3.01 10.95 0.60
CA LYS A 97 3.66 11.88 -0.33
C LYS A 97 2.84 12.09 -1.61
N HIS A 98 2.11 11.06 -2.04
CA HIS A 98 1.33 11.06 -3.25
C HIS A 98 -0.14 10.66 -3.00
N PRO A 99 -0.93 11.50 -2.30
CA PRO A 99 -2.29 11.15 -1.93
C PRO A 99 -3.20 11.06 -3.16
N VAL A 100 -4.22 10.20 -3.07
CA VAL A 100 -5.20 10.01 -4.15
C VAL A 100 -6.08 11.25 -4.27
N ARG A 101 -6.26 11.74 -5.50
CA ARG A 101 -7.12 12.89 -5.80
C ARG A 101 -8.58 12.56 -5.52
N LEU A 102 -9.23 13.42 -4.73
CA LEU A 102 -10.66 13.32 -4.40
C LEU A 102 -11.53 13.21 -5.67
N GLY A 103 -12.47 12.27 -5.66
CA GLY A 103 -13.41 12.03 -6.75
C GLY A 103 -12.85 11.27 -7.96
N THR A 104 -11.62 10.76 -7.87
CA THR A 104 -11.01 9.95 -8.95
C THR A 104 -11.05 8.45 -8.70
N ASP A 105 -11.48 8.02 -7.51
CA ASP A 105 -11.65 6.61 -7.19
C ASP A 105 -12.97 6.06 -7.72
N THR A 106 -12.90 4.92 -8.40
CA THR A 106 -14.04 4.04 -8.64
C THR A 106 -14.13 2.99 -7.53
N TYR A 107 -15.19 2.17 -7.55
CA TYR A 107 -15.29 1.05 -6.63
C TYR A 107 -14.10 0.08 -6.80
N GLU A 108 -13.72 -0.19 -8.04
CA GLU A 108 -12.63 -1.10 -8.42
C GLU A 108 -11.28 -0.55 -7.96
N THR A 109 -10.97 0.73 -8.21
CA THR A 109 -9.70 1.32 -7.77
C THR A 109 -9.59 1.35 -6.25
N LYS A 110 -10.69 1.69 -5.57
CA LYS A 110 -10.72 1.69 -4.10
C LYS A 110 -10.53 0.27 -3.55
N SER A 111 -11.28 -0.70 -4.04
CA SER A 111 -11.18 -2.10 -3.61
C SER A 111 -9.78 -2.66 -3.82
N GLY A 112 -9.18 -2.44 -4.99
CA GLY A 112 -7.82 -2.91 -5.27
C GLY A 112 -6.76 -2.21 -4.40
N THR A 113 -6.86 -0.90 -4.24
CA THR A 113 -5.87 -0.14 -3.44
C THR A 113 -5.96 -0.44 -1.95
N GLU A 114 -7.16 -0.73 -1.43
CA GLU A 114 -7.38 -1.21 -0.06
C GLU A 114 -6.89 -2.66 0.12
N ALA A 115 -6.95 -3.49 -0.93
CA ALA A 115 -6.47 -4.86 -0.85
C ALA A 115 -4.96 -4.96 -0.58
N VAL A 116 -4.15 -4.09 -1.19
CA VAL A 116 -2.69 -4.05 -0.93
C VAL A 116 -2.39 -3.57 0.50
N SER A 117 -3.10 -2.55 0.99
CA SER A 117 -2.98 -2.12 2.39
C SER A 117 -3.36 -3.25 3.35
N GLY A 118 -4.45 -3.97 3.03
CA GLY A 118 -4.90 -5.11 3.80
C GLY A 118 -3.91 -6.28 3.79
N LEU A 119 -3.14 -6.50 2.71
CA LEU A 119 -2.12 -7.55 2.70
C LEU A 119 -1.07 -7.32 3.79
N TYR A 120 -0.56 -6.10 3.94
CA TYR A 120 0.39 -5.78 5.01
C TYR A 120 -0.18 -6.12 6.39
N GLU A 121 -1.42 -5.69 6.68
CA GLU A 121 -2.10 -5.94 7.96
C GLU A 121 -2.29 -7.44 8.23
N VAL A 122 -2.64 -8.21 7.19
CA VAL A 122 -2.82 -9.66 7.28
C VAL A 122 -1.50 -10.37 7.55
N TYR A 123 -0.42 -9.98 6.86
CA TYR A 123 0.90 -10.55 7.11
C TYR A 123 1.44 -10.20 8.51
N GLU A 124 1.27 -8.95 8.97
CA GLU A 124 1.67 -8.53 10.33
C GLU A 124 1.00 -9.41 11.37
N LYS A 125 -0.32 -9.52 11.29
CA LYS A 125 -1.11 -10.33 12.23
C LYS A 125 -0.77 -11.82 12.16
N MET A 126 -0.56 -12.35 10.95
CA MET A 126 -0.15 -13.73 10.76
C MET A 126 1.19 -14.02 11.45
N LEU A 127 2.20 -13.17 11.25
CA LEU A 127 3.52 -13.38 11.86
C LEU A 127 3.47 -13.29 13.38
N ASP A 128 2.69 -12.35 13.93
CA ASP A 128 2.47 -12.23 15.38
C ASP A 128 1.81 -13.50 15.95
N ASP A 129 0.73 -13.97 15.31
CA ASP A 129 0.02 -15.17 15.76
C ASP A 129 0.90 -16.42 15.64
N LEU A 130 1.61 -16.59 14.52
CA LEU A 130 2.50 -17.73 14.31
C LEU A 130 3.68 -17.74 15.29
N SER A 131 4.23 -16.57 15.62
CA SER A 131 5.27 -16.42 16.66
C SER A 131 4.78 -16.96 18.01
N SER A 132 3.53 -16.65 18.37
CA SER A 132 2.94 -17.10 19.64
C SER A 132 2.62 -18.61 19.69
N LEU A 133 2.54 -19.25 18.52
CA LEU A 133 2.12 -20.65 18.35
C LEU A 133 3.28 -21.61 18.02
N SER A 134 4.54 -21.15 18.05
CA SER A 134 5.71 -21.90 17.61
C SER A 134 5.94 -23.24 18.32
N GLY A 135 5.31 -23.49 19.47
CA GLY A 135 5.37 -24.76 20.20
C GLY A 135 4.21 -25.73 19.93
N ASP A 136 3.14 -25.30 19.23
CA ASP A 136 1.94 -26.08 18.94
C ASP A 136 1.75 -26.21 17.43
N LYS A 137 2.40 -27.21 16.83
CA LYS A 137 2.44 -27.40 15.36
C LYS A 137 1.08 -27.56 14.72
N ASP A 138 0.12 -28.17 15.41
CA ASP A 138 -1.22 -28.35 14.88
C ASP A 138 -1.92 -26.99 14.77
N LYS A 139 -1.96 -26.20 15.86
CA LYS A 139 -2.53 -24.85 15.83
C LYS A 139 -1.79 -23.92 14.88
N PHE A 140 -0.45 -24.02 14.84
CA PHE A 140 0.38 -23.26 13.91
C PHE A 140 -0.04 -23.50 12.46
N THR A 141 -0.20 -24.77 12.08
CA THR A 141 -0.60 -25.16 10.71
C THR A 141 -2.00 -24.67 10.37
N TYR A 142 -2.98 -24.86 11.25
CA TYR A 142 -4.34 -24.36 11.03
C TYR A 142 -4.41 -22.84 10.91
N THR A 143 -3.65 -22.14 11.76
CA THR A 143 -3.59 -20.67 11.74
C THR A 143 -3.01 -20.17 10.42
N LYS A 144 -1.91 -20.78 9.94
CA LYS A 144 -1.36 -20.46 8.62
C LYS A 144 -2.34 -20.70 7.48
N LEU A 145 -3.13 -21.79 7.51
CA LEU A 145 -4.15 -22.05 6.49
C LEU A 145 -5.25 -20.98 6.47
N ILE A 146 -5.69 -20.49 7.63
CA ILE A 146 -6.69 -19.41 7.72
C ILE A 146 -6.12 -18.14 7.06
N TYR A 147 -4.90 -17.76 7.41
CA TYR A 147 -4.25 -16.59 6.83
C TYR A 147 -3.99 -16.72 5.33
N ASN A 148 -3.65 -17.91 4.84
CA ASN A 148 -3.49 -18.15 3.40
C ASN A 148 -4.76 -17.87 2.61
N ASN A 149 -5.94 -18.20 3.15
CA ASN A 149 -7.21 -17.86 2.50
C ASN A 149 -7.43 -16.35 2.46
N GLU A 150 -7.17 -15.65 3.57
CA GLU A 150 -7.32 -14.19 3.63
C GLU A 150 -6.34 -13.47 2.69
N ILE A 151 -5.08 -13.91 2.63
CA ILE A 151 -4.07 -13.42 1.68
C ILE A 151 -4.54 -13.65 0.23
N ALA A 152 -5.04 -14.84 -0.08
CA ALA A 152 -5.54 -15.17 -1.42
C ALA A 152 -6.70 -14.26 -1.83
N ASP A 153 -7.63 -13.98 -0.92
CA ASP A 153 -8.76 -13.08 -1.16
C ASP A 153 -8.29 -11.65 -1.48
N LYS A 154 -7.31 -11.13 -0.73
CA LYS A 154 -6.74 -9.80 -0.99
C LYS A 154 -5.97 -9.76 -2.32
N ILE A 155 -5.17 -10.78 -2.62
CA ILE A 155 -4.47 -10.91 -3.91
C ILE A 155 -5.48 -10.91 -5.06
N ALA A 156 -6.56 -11.69 -4.92
CA ALA A 156 -7.61 -11.78 -5.93
C ALA A 156 -8.30 -10.42 -6.15
N ALA A 157 -8.63 -9.70 -5.07
CA ALA A 157 -9.22 -8.36 -5.15
C ALA A 157 -8.31 -7.36 -5.89
N TYR A 158 -7.01 -7.36 -5.59
CA TYR A 158 -6.05 -6.48 -6.27
C TYR A 158 -5.92 -6.82 -7.77
N LYS A 159 -5.74 -8.11 -8.10
CA LYS A 159 -5.61 -8.56 -9.49
C LYS A 159 -6.89 -8.31 -10.30
N ALA A 160 -8.07 -8.52 -9.71
CA ALA A 160 -9.35 -8.23 -10.33
C ALA A 160 -9.50 -6.73 -10.62
N ALA A 161 -9.15 -5.85 -9.67
CA ALA A 161 -9.18 -4.41 -9.87
C ALA A 161 -8.27 -3.96 -11.03
N LEU A 162 -7.07 -4.53 -11.14
CA LEU A 162 -6.16 -4.27 -12.25
C LEU A 162 -6.77 -4.66 -13.61
N ILE A 163 -7.41 -5.84 -13.69
CA ILE A 163 -8.06 -6.32 -14.91
C ILE A 163 -9.21 -5.39 -15.30
N CYS A 164 -10.17 -5.15 -14.39
CA CYS A 164 -11.34 -4.33 -14.68
C CYS A 164 -10.97 -2.90 -15.11
N THR A 165 -9.97 -2.30 -14.47
CA THR A 165 -9.53 -0.94 -14.82
C THR A 165 -8.70 -0.88 -16.11
N SER A 166 -8.14 -2.00 -16.56
CA SER A 166 -7.46 -2.13 -17.86
C SER A 166 -8.44 -2.35 -19.02
N GLU A 167 -9.48 -3.16 -18.84
CA GLU A 167 -10.52 -3.43 -19.86
C GLU A 167 -11.39 -2.20 -20.17
N GLU A 168 -11.62 -1.33 -19.18
CA GLU A 168 -12.25 -0.01 -19.40
C GLU A 168 -11.47 0.89 -20.37
N LYS A 169 -10.16 0.68 -20.56
CA LYS A 169 -9.39 1.45 -21.57
C LYS A 169 -9.64 0.95 -22.99
N GLU A 170 -9.88 -0.34 -23.19
CA GLU A 170 -10.07 -0.92 -24.53
C GLU A 170 -11.48 -0.65 -25.07
N THR A 171 -12.49 -0.73 -24.21
CA THR A 171 -13.88 -0.43 -24.57
C THR A 171 -14.12 1.05 -24.90
N ASN A 172 -13.43 1.97 -24.22
CA ASN A 172 -13.53 3.40 -24.51
C ASN A 172 -12.74 3.85 -25.76
N ASN A 173 -11.77 3.06 -26.24
CA ASN A 173 -10.98 3.37 -27.44
C ASN A 173 -11.59 2.80 -28.73
N ASN A 174 -12.49 1.81 -28.64
CA ASN A 174 -13.17 1.21 -29.80
C ASN A 174 -14.50 1.90 -30.15
N GLY A 175 -14.78 3.07 -29.55
CA GLY A 175 -16.00 3.85 -29.75
C GLY A 175 -15.86 5.11 -30.63
N ASN A 176 -14.75 5.26 -31.37
CA ASN A 176 -14.52 6.35 -32.32
C ASN A 176 -14.53 5.87 -33.78
#